data_AF-A0A1G8FIZ0-F1
#
_entry.id   AF-A0A1G8FIZ0-F1
#
_cell.length_a   1.000
_cell.length_b   1.000
_cell.length_c   1.000
_cell.angle_alpha   90.00
_cell.angle_beta   90.00
_cell.angle_gamma   90.00
#
_symmetry.space_group_name_H-M   'P 1'
#
loop_
_entity.id
_entity.type
_entity.pdbx_description
1 polymer ?
#
loop_
_entity_poly.entity_id
_entity_poly.type
_entity_poly.pdbx_seq_one_letter_code
_entity_poly.pdbx_strand_id
1 'polypeptide(L)'
;MDKKAKNILFKTYWKSGWINVKDRQTTPDDLAYAKAKGLMFDPLTISHDTCLDLIANILPTISTQHVAKAFLSSLSTRRLDWRSGVASYFIAKQLTPHKYTKAISGQSYDLNGNVTHISYTCGICRDLKYGIIGDEHYVDKDLNVLNFERIKWGGVRHGELVYTLFDLQQLQAADIPEPTIEDIEIFKNILTVIENSQPNDYPSALEKNLASVVKSTKDERQILIEILACIDILKPASYDRPVKGKHDWTFVTYWRGEDKYNKDALKQYFGKYII
;
A
#
# COMPACT_ATOMS: atom_id res chain seq x y z
N MET A 1 14.40 -11.47 7.35
CA MET A 1 14.89 -10.71 6.19
C MET A 1 16.41 -10.57 6.27
N ASP A 2 17.13 -10.83 5.19
CA ASP A 2 18.60 -10.73 5.15
C ASP A 2 19.07 -9.29 5.39
N LYS A 3 19.95 -9.09 6.39
CA LYS A 3 20.39 -7.76 6.83
C LYS A 3 21.28 -7.07 5.79
N LYS A 4 22.15 -7.82 5.09
CA LYS A 4 23.07 -7.25 4.10
C LYS A 4 22.30 -6.81 2.87
N ALA A 5 21.42 -7.67 2.33
CA ALA A 5 20.59 -7.34 1.18
C ALA A 5 19.65 -6.15 1.46
N LYS A 6 19.04 -6.09 2.66
CA LYS A 6 18.22 -4.94 3.05
C LYS A 6 19.05 -3.65 3.08
N ASN A 7 20.26 -3.71 3.61
CA ASN A 7 21.14 -2.54 3.68
C ASN A 7 21.57 -2.06 2.28
N ILE A 8 21.85 -2.98 1.36
CA ILE A 8 22.14 -2.65 -0.06
C ILE A 8 20.96 -1.90 -0.67
N LEU A 9 19.75 -2.46 -0.55
CA LEU A 9 18.52 -1.83 -1.05
C LEU A 9 18.34 -0.43 -0.44
N PHE A 10 18.43 -0.29 0.88
CA PHE A 10 18.21 0.99 1.55
C PHE A 10 19.25 2.04 1.16
N LYS A 11 20.53 1.68 1.07
CA LYS A 11 21.60 2.61 0.66
C LYS A 11 21.46 3.07 -0.79
N THR A 12 20.78 2.31 -1.64
CA THR A 12 20.52 2.67 -3.03
C THR A 12 19.53 3.84 -3.14
N TYR A 13 18.53 3.91 -2.24
CA TYR A 13 17.45 4.90 -2.31
C TYR A 13 17.49 5.97 -1.21
N TRP A 14 18.15 5.70 -0.09
CA TRP A 14 17.99 6.49 1.13
C TRP A 14 19.28 6.66 1.92
N LYS A 15 19.52 7.91 2.35
CA LYS A 15 20.54 8.25 3.36
C LYS A 15 19.95 9.12 4.45
N SER A 16 19.80 10.41 4.19
CA SER A 16 19.10 11.39 5.04
C SER A 16 17.88 11.97 4.32
N GLY A 17 17.28 11.17 3.44
CA GLY A 17 16.34 11.58 2.41
C GLY A 17 16.53 10.73 1.16
N TRP A 18 15.69 10.98 0.15
CA TRP A 18 15.81 10.35 -1.17
C TRP A 18 17.15 10.70 -1.81
N ILE A 19 17.83 9.69 -2.35
CA ILE A 19 18.99 9.89 -3.22
C ILE A 19 18.49 10.24 -4.62
N ASN A 20 19.05 11.28 -5.23
CA ASN A 20 18.71 11.68 -6.59
C ASN A 20 18.93 10.52 -7.54
N VAL A 21 18.04 10.37 -8.54
CA VAL A 21 18.07 9.24 -9.48
C VAL A 21 19.44 9.07 -10.14
N LYS A 22 20.08 10.17 -10.56
CA LYS A 22 21.43 10.17 -11.16
C LYS A 22 22.56 9.70 -10.23
N ASP A 23 22.35 9.79 -8.92
CA ASP A 23 23.34 9.48 -7.88
C ASP A 23 23.08 8.07 -7.28
N ARG A 24 22.02 7.38 -7.71
CA ARG A 24 21.71 6.01 -7.25
C ARG A 24 22.72 5.05 -7.88
N GLN A 25 23.40 4.29 -7.05
CA GLN A 25 24.38 3.31 -7.49
C GLN A 25 24.28 2.04 -6.66
N THR A 26 24.40 0.91 -7.34
CA THR A 26 24.53 -0.42 -6.74
C THR A 26 25.60 -1.16 -7.53
N THR A 27 26.61 -1.70 -6.85
CA THR A 27 27.65 -2.48 -7.55
C THR A 27 27.05 -3.78 -8.11
N PRO A 28 27.61 -4.37 -9.18
CA PRO A 28 27.11 -5.63 -9.72
C PRO A 28 27.05 -6.77 -8.69
N ASP A 29 28.06 -6.88 -7.82
CA ASP A 29 28.11 -7.90 -6.77
C ASP A 29 27.04 -7.69 -5.69
N ASP A 30 26.82 -6.45 -5.26
CA ASP A 30 25.77 -6.13 -4.30
C ASP A 30 24.38 -6.34 -4.90
N LEU A 31 24.17 -5.99 -6.16
CA LEU A 31 22.92 -6.24 -6.87
C LEU A 31 22.66 -7.74 -6.98
N ALA A 32 23.66 -8.53 -7.42
CA ALA A 32 23.54 -9.98 -7.52
C ALA A 32 23.23 -10.62 -6.16
N TYR A 33 23.90 -10.17 -5.09
CA TYR A 33 23.64 -10.63 -3.73
C TYR A 33 22.21 -10.29 -3.29
N ALA A 34 21.77 -9.04 -3.47
CA ALA A 34 20.44 -8.59 -3.06
C ALA A 34 19.32 -9.29 -3.85
N LYS A 35 19.54 -9.56 -5.14
CA LYS A 35 18.66 -10.39 -5.98
C LYS A 35 18.55 -11.82 -5.48
N ALA A 36 19.68 -12.45 -5.16
CA ALA A 36 19.70 -13.81 -4.61
C ALA A 36 18.99 -13.93 -3.25
N LYS A 37 18.81 -12.82 -2.53
CA LYS A 37 18.04 -12.74 -1.27
C LYS A 37 16.60 -12.23 -1.46
N GLY A 38 16.15 -12.04 -2.70
CA GLY A 38 14.78 -11.61 -3.02
C GLY A 38 14.47 -10.18 -2.59
N LEU A 39 15.48 -9.30 -2.45
CA LEU A 39 15.27 -7.90 -2.06
C LEU A 39 15.53 -6.90 -3.19
N MET A 40 16.23 -7.31 -4.23
CA MET A 40 16.32 -6.56 -5.47
C MET A 40 15.91 -7.43 -6.66
N PHE A 41 15.59 -6.78 -7.78
CA PHE A 41 14.96 -7.34 -8.95
C PHE A 41 15.46 -6.64 -10.20
N ASP A 42 15.34 -7.34 -11.33
CA ASP A 42 15.52 -6.70 -12.63
C ASP A 42 14.37 -5.72 -12.91
N PRO A 43 14.60 -4.69 -13.73
CA PRO A 43 13.54 -3.79 -14.19
C PRO A 43 12.42 -4.59 -14.87
N LEU A 44 11.18 -4.17 -14.64
CA LEU A 44 10.00 -4.78 -15.23
C LEU A 44 9.54 -4.01 -16.45
N THR A 45 9.44 -4.72 -17.58
CA THR A 45 8.76 -4.24 -18.79
C THR A 45 7.56 -5.14 -19.06
N ILE A 46 6.35 -4.59 -18.98
CA ILE A 46 5.08 -5.32 -19.07
C ILE A 46 3.95 -4.43 -19.60
N SER A 47 2.95 -4.99 -20.27
CA SER A 47 1.72 -4.25 -20.61
C SER A 47 0.70 -4.27 -19.47
N HIS A 48 -0.25 -3.33 -19.51
CA HIS A 48 -1.44 -3.33 -18.67
C HIS A 48 -2.12 -4.70 -18.61
N ASP A 49 -2.42 -5.25 -19.78
CA ASP A 49 -3.24 -6.46 -19.90
C ASP A 49 -2.53 -7.69 -19.34
N THR A 50 -1.22 -7.83 -19.63
CA THR A 50 -0.42 -8.92 -19.04
C THR A 50 -0.32 -8.75 -17.52
N CYS A 51 -0.24 -7.52 -17.01
CA CYS A 51 -0.25 -7.26 -15.58
C CYS A 51 -1.57 -7.72 -14.92
N LEU A 52 -2.72 -7.41 -15.54
CA LEU A 52 -4.02 -7.89 -15.09
C LEU A 52 -4.12 -9.41 -15.12
N ASP A 53 -3.68 -10.05 -16.20
CA ASP A 53 -3.72 -11.51 -16.34
C ASP A 53 -2.88 -12.19 -15.23
N LEU A 54 -1.70 -11.64 -14.92
CA LEU A 54 -0.87 -12.15 -13.81
C LEU A 54 -1.54 -11.96 -12.44
N ILE A 55 -2.16 -10.80 -12.18
CA ILE A 55 -2.90 -10.58 -10.93
C ILE A 55 -4.06 -11.57 -10.81
N ALA A 56 -4.83 -11.76 -11.90
CA ALA A 56 -5.95 -12.70 -11.93
C ALA A 56 -5.52 -14.15 -11.66
N ASN A 57 -4.31 -14.53 -12.07
CA ASN A 57 -3.74 -15.86 -11.80
C ASN A 57 -3.21 -16.01 -10.36
N ILE A 58 -2.63 -14.95 -9.78
CA ILE A 58 -2.08 -14.99 -8.42
C ILE A 58 -3.17 -14.93 -7.36
N LEU A 59 -4.19 -14.08 -7.57
CA LEU A 59 -5.20 -13.76 -6.55
C LEU A 59 -5.89 -15.00 -5.94
N PRO A 60 -6.31 -16.03 -6.71
CA PRO A 60 -6.95 -17.23 -6.15
C PRO A 60 -6.04 -18.07 -5.24
N THR A 61 -4.71 -17.91 -5.36
CA THR A 61 -3.73 -18.66 -4.56
C THR A 61 -3.50 -18.04 -3.17
N ILE A 62 -3.99 -16.82 -2.95
CA ILE A 62 -3.83 -16.08 -1.70
C ILE A 62 -5.16 -16.11 -0.95
N SER A 63 -5.19 -16.76 0.21
CA SER A 63 -6.39 -16.79 1.04
C SER A 63 -6.52 -15.52 1.88
N THR A 64 -7.76 -15.08 2.15
CA THR A 64 -8.04 -13.97 3.09
C THR A 64 -7.37 -14.18 4.45
N GLN A 65 -7.28 -15.43 4.92
CA GLN A 65 -6.61 -15.78 6.18
C GLN A 65 -5.11 -15.50 6.14
N HIS A 66 -4.43 -15.80 5.02
CA HIS A 66 -3.01 -15.50 4.86
C HIS A 66 -2.72 -14.00 4.91
N VAL A 67 -3.61 -13.20 4.30
CA VAL A 67 -3.46 -11.73 4.30
C VAL A 67 -3.71 -11.13 5.68
N ALA A 68 -4.71 -11.63 6.41
CA ALA A 68 -4.98 -11.23 7.79
C ALA A 68 -3.80 -11.60 8.71
N LYS A 69 -3.27 -12.81 8.56
CA LYS A 69 -2.06 -13.27 9.24
C LYS A 69 -0.87 -12.33 8.96
N ALA A 70 -0.61 -12.01 7.70
CA ALA A 70 0.46 -11.08 7.29
C ALA A 70 0.35 -9.72 7.96
N PHE A 71 -0.84 -9.14 7.95
CA PHE A 71 -1.10 -7.85 8.58
C PHE A 71 -0.84 -7.90 10.09
N LEU A 72 -1.41 -8.89 10.80
CA LEU A 72 -1.30 -9.00 12.24
C LEU A 72 0.13 -9.30 12.69
N SER A 73 0.79 -10.31 12.12
CA SER A 73 2.18 -10.69 12.46
C SER A 73 3.21 -9.59 12.17
N SER A 74 2.81 -8.52 11.47
CA SER A 74 3.66 -7.35 11.23
C SER A 74 3.70 -6.34 12.38
N LEU A 75 2.76 -6.42 13.33
CA LEU A 75 2.49 -5.33 14.27
C LEU A 75 3.60 -5.19 15.32
N SER A 76 3.92 -6.26 16.04
CA SER A 76 5.02 -6.31 17.01
C SER A 76 6.40 -6.32 16.33
N THR A 77 6.53 -7.05 15.22
CA THR A 77 7.80 -7.26 14.51
C THR A 77 8.22 -6.05 13.68
N ARG A 78 7.30 -5.11 13.45
CA ARG A 78 7.47 -3.96 12.53
C ARG A 78 7.88 -4.40 11.12
N ARG A 79 7.40 -5.57 10.66
CA ARG A 79 7.53 -6.05 9.27
C ARG A 79 6.51 -5.36 8.38
N LEU A 80 6.72 -4.07 8.15
CA LEU A 80 5.80 -3.21 7.40
C LEU A 80 5.49 -3.77 6.00
N ASP A 81 6.44 -4.51 5.42
CA ASP A 81 6.25 -5.20 4.15
C ASP A 81 5.14 -6.25 4.17
N TRP A 82 4.88 -6.89 5.31
CA TRP A 82 3.80 -7.86 5.44
C TRP A 82 2.41 -7.24 5.52
N ARG A 83 2.26 -6.06 6.16
CA ARG A 83 0.95 -5.40 6.21
C ARG A 83 0.55 -4.76 4.88
N SER A 84 1.51 -4.44 4.00
CA SER A 84 1.22 -3.84 2.70
C SER A 84 0.27 -4.69 1.85
N GLY A 85 0.50 -6.02 1.87
CA GLY A 85 -0.21 -6.97 1.03
C GLY A 85 -1.72 -7.02 1.23
N VAL A 86 -2.25 -6.59 2.38
CA VAL A 86 -3.71 -6.59 2.61
C VAL A 86 -4.44 -5.55 1.77
N ALA A 87 -3.85 -4.37 1.58
CA ALA A 87 -4.40 -3.35 0.70
C ALA A 87 -4.29 -3.79 -0.76
N SER A 88 -3.13 -4.33 -1.18
CA SER A 88 -2.93 -4.84 -2.54
C SER A 88 -3.89 -5.99 -2.89
N TYR A 89 -4.12 -6.92 -1.95
CA TYR A 89 -5.12 -7.99 -2.09
C TYR A 89 -6.54 -7.44 -2.21
N PHE A 90 -6.91 -6.46 -1.38
CA PHE A 90 -8.22 -5.83 -1.47
C PHE A 90 -8.44 -5.16 -2.82
N ILE A 91 -7.46 -4.37 -3.28
CA ILE A 91 -7.48 -3.67 -4.57
C ILE A 91 -7.60 -4.67 -5.71
N ALA A 92 -6.81 -5.74 -5.69
CA ALA A 92 -6.88 -6.80 -6.70
C ALA A 92 -8.25 -7.46 -6.79
N LYS A 93 -8.97 -7.60 -5.67
CA LYS A 93 -10.36 -8.10 -5.67
C LYS A 93 -11.37 -7.15 -6.32
N GLN A 94 -11.04 -5.87 -6.48
CA GLN A 94 -11.89 -4.91 -7.20
C GLN A 94 -11.66 -4.94 -8.71
N LEU A 95 -10.53 -5.48 -9.17
CA LEU A 95 -10.22 -5.60 -10.58
C LEU A 95 -11.19 -6.56 -11.26
N THR A 96 -11.73 -6.15 -12.40
CA THR A 96 -12.53 -6.98 -13.29
C THR A 96 -11.72 -7.35 -14.53
N PRO A 97 -11.95 -8.48 -15.20
CA PRO A 97 -11.29 -8.79 -16.46
C PRO A 97 -11.59 -7.72 -17.50
N HIS A 98 -10.56 -7.05 -18.03
CA HIS A 98 -10.70 -6.06 -19.09
C HIS A 98 -9.39 -5.87 -19.85
N LYS A 99 -9.45 -5.09 -20.93
CA LYS A 99 -8.31 -4.63 -21.71
C LYS A 99 -8.11 -3.13 -21.50
N TYR A 100 -6.89 -2.65 -21.68
CA TYR A 100 -6.57 -1.24 -21.54
C TYR A 100 -7.52 -0.37 -22.36
N THR A 101 -8.18 0.56 -21.70
CA THR A 101 -9.06 1.56 -22.33
C THR A 101 -8.50 2.94 -22.06
N LYS A 102 -7.94 3.60 -23.08
CA LYS A 102 -7.32 4.91 -22.92
C LYS A 102 -8.32 5.95 -22.40
N ALA A 103 -8.00 6.57 -21.26
CA ALA A 103 -8.73 7.69 -20.70
C ALA A 103 -7.78 8.80 -20.23
N ILE A 104 -8.20 10.05 -20.33
CA ILE A 104 -7.41 11.19 -19.84
C ILE A 104 -7.38 11.15 -18.30
N SER A 105 -6.19 11.24 -17.73
CA SER A 105 -5.95 11.31 -16.27
C SER A 105 -5.51 12.69 -15.80
N GLY A 106 -5.01 13.54 -16.69
CA GLY A 106 -4.51 14.85 -16.32
C GLY A 106 -4.07 15.67 -17.53
N GLN A 107 -4.03 16.99 -17.33
CA GLN A 107 -3.59 17.95 -18.34
C GLN A 107 -2.68 18.97 -17.67
N SER A 108 -1.58 19.30 -18.34
CA SER A 108 -0.72 20.44 -17.98
C SER A 108 -0.99 21.59 -18.92
N TYR A 109 -0.86 22.82 -18.41
CA TYR A 109 -1.20 24.03 -19.12
C TYR A 109 0.01 24.98 -19.15
N ASP A 110 0.19 25.70 -20.25
CA ASP A 110 1.11 26.84 -20.30
C ASP A 110 0.51 28.08 -19.59
N LEU A 111 1.27 29.18 -19.56
CA LEU A 111 0.83 30.45 -18.97
C LEU A 111 -0.39 31.06 -19.70
N ASN A 112 -0.68 30.63 -20.91
CA ASN A 112 -1.82 31.09 -21.71
C ASN A 112 -3.05 30.16 -21.60
N GLY A 113 -2.96 29.09 -20.79
CA GLY A 113 -4.03 28.12 -20.61
C GLY A 113 -4.13 27.08 -21.74
N ASN A 114 -3.13 26.96 -22.61
CA ASN A 114 -3.10 25.90 -23.63
C ASN A 114 -2.58 24.59 -23.04
N VAL A 115 -3.19 23.47 -23.43
CA VAL A 115 -2.73 22.14 -23.00
C VAL A 115 -1.36 21.84 -23.61
N THR A 116 -0.36 21.64 -22.76
CA THR A 116 1.03 21.29 -23.15
C THR A 116 1.31 19.81 -23.03
N HIS A 117 0.56 19.11 -22.18
CA HIS A 117 0.74 17.68 -21.94
C HIS A 117 -0.60 17.06 -21.52
N ILE A 118 -0.85 15.83 -21.98
CA ILE A 118 -2.00 15.01 -21.57
C ILE A 118 -1.44 13.70 -21.03
N SER A 119 -1.78 13.37 -19.78
CA SER A 119 -1.52 12.06 -19.20
C SER A 119 -2.73 11.14 -19.42
N TYR A 120 -2.45 9.84 -19.54
CA TYR A 120 -3.46 8.82 -19.76
C TYR A 120 -3.35 7.70 -18.72
N THR A 121 -4.50 7.08 -18.45
CA THR A 121 -4.64 5.87 -17.63
C THR A 121 -5.69 4.96 -18.27
N CYS A 122 -5.80 3.73 -17.80
CA CYS A 122 -6.92 2.86 -18.11
C CYS A 122 -8.20 3.42 -17.47
N GLY A 123 -9.18 3.80 -18.29
CA GLY A 123 -10.47 4.31 -17.85
C GLY A 123 -11.25 3.32 -17.01
N ILE A 124 -11.18 2.03 -17.33
CA ILE A 124 -11.85 0.99 -16.55
C ILE A 124 -11.22 0.91 -15.15
N CYS A 125 -9.89 0.79 -15.05
CA CYS A 125 -9.19 0.80 -13.75
C CYS A 125 -9.52 2.05 -12.91
N ARG A 126 -9.50 3.24 -13.55
CA ARG A 126 -9.82 4.51 -12.90
C ARG A 126 -11.25 4.55 -12.38
N ASP A 127 -12.20 3.94 -13.09
CA ASP A 127 -13.62 3.99 -12.74
C ASP A 127 -14.01 2.87 -11.74
N LEU A 128 -13.08 1.97 -11.38
CA LEU A 128 -13.24 1.03 -10.27
C LEU A 128 -13.13 1.73 -8.91
N LYS A 129 -13.55 1.00 -7.86
CA LYS A 129 -13.47 1.47 -6.47
C LYS A 129 -12.03 1.94 -6.16
N TYR A 130 -11.93 3.19 -5.70
CA TYR A 130 -10.69 3.91 -5.33
C TYR A 130 -9.76 4.39 -6.46
N GLY A 131 -10.16 4.32 -7.73
CA GLY A 131 -9.40 4.97 -8.80
C GLY A 131 -8.03 4.33 -9.08
N ILE A 132 -8.03 3.06 -9.46
CA ILE A 132 -6.80 2.30 -9.74
C ILE A 132 -6.07 2.92 -10.94
N ILE A 133 -4.76 3.11 -10.80
CA ILE A 133 -3.89 3.69 -11.83
C ILE A 133 -3.27 2.55 -12.65
N GLY A 134 -3.64 2.49 -13.93
CA GLY A 134 -3.15 1.50 -14.89
C GLY A 134 -2.60 2.16 -16.14
N ASP A 135 -1.28 2.14 -16.33
CA ASP A 135 -0.63 2.63 -17.57
C ASP A 135 -0.74 1.56 -18.65
N GLU A 136 -0.85 1.97 -19.93
CA GLU A 136 -0.88 1.05 -21.09
C GLU A 136 0.34 0.12 -21.13
N HIS A 137 1.51 0.73 -20.93
CA HIS A 137 2.81 0.07 -20.95
C HIS A 137 3.66 0.55 -19.79
N TYR A 138 4.28 -0.41 -19.12
CA TYR A 138 5.28 -0.20 -18.10
C TYR A 138 6.63 -0.56 -18.73
N VAL A 139 7.53 0.41 -18.84
CA VAL A 139 8.86 0.23 -19.45
C VAL A 139 9.91 0.46 -18.37
N ASP A 140 10.81 -0.51 -18.22
CA ASP A 140 11.96 -0.50 -17.30
C ASP A 140 11.59 -0.04 -15.88
N LYS A 141 10.43 -0.48 -15.38
CA LYS A 141 9.98 -0.10 -14.04
C LYS A 141 10.91 -0.68 -12.99
N ASP A 142 11.47 0.21 -12.18
CA ASP A 142 12.36 -0.15 -11.08
C ASP A 142 11.58 -0.78 -9.92
N LEU A 143 11.46 -2.12 -9.91
CA LEU A 143 10.79 -2.84 -8.83
C LEU A 143 11.48 -2.67 -7.46
N ASN A 144 12.76 -2.28 -7.46
CA ASN A 144 13.51 -2.10 -6.22
C ASN A 144 13.00 -0.89 -5.44
N VAL A 145 12.58 0.19 -6.11
CA VAL A 145 11.96 1.34 -5.42
C VAL A 145 10.66 0.93 -4.73
N LEU A 146 9.86 0.09 -5.39
CA LEU A 146 8.61 -0.44 -4.85
C LEU A 146 8.88 -1.29 -3.59
N ASN A 147 9.88 -2.17 -3.65
CA ASN A 147 10.26 -2.99 -2.51
C ASN A 147 10.84 -2.17 -1.36
N PHE A 148 11.66 -1.16 -1.68
CA PHE A 148 12.21 -0.24 -0.70
C PHE A 148 11.09 0.49 0.05
N GLU A 149 10.14 1.11 -0.66
CA GLU A 149 9.00 1.80 -0.08
C GLU A 149 8.12 0.86 0.75
N ARG A 150 7.91 -0.36 0.24
CA ARG A 150 7.19 -1.41 0.98
C ARG A 150 7.84 -1.72 2.32
N ILE A 151 9.14 -1.96 2.35
CA ILE A 151 9.87 -2.33 3.58
C ILE A 151 10.01 -1.12 4.52
N LYS A 152 10.13 0.10 3.96
CA LYS A 152 10.38 1.31 4.74
C LYS A 152 9.12 1.87 5.41
N TRP A 153 7.98 1.83 4.74
CA TRP A 153 6.75 2.49 5.21
C TRP A 153 5.52 1.59 5.22
N GLY A 154 5.58 0.41 4.60
CA GLY A 154 4.42 -0.46 4.41
C GLY A 154 3.72 -0.28 3.07
N GLY A 155 4.40 0.34 2.11
CA GLY A 155 3.88 0.60 0.77
C GLY A 155 3.22 1.97 0.67
N VAL A 156 3.57 2.74 -0.34
CA VAL A 156 3.05 4.12 -0.53
C VAL A 156 2.34 4.29 -1.89
N ARG A 157 2.17 3.18 -2.62
CA ARG A 157 1.65 3.12 -3.99
C ARG A 157 0.41 2.23 -4.12
N HIS A 158 -0.29 2.01 -3.01
CA HIS A 158 -1.56 1.30 -3.03
C HIS A 158 -2.51 2.01 -4.00
N GLY A 159 -2.98 1.28 -5.01
CA GLY A 159 -3.81 1.82 -6.09
C GLY A 159 -3.08 1.81 -7.44
N GLU A 160 -1.76 1.68 -7.49
CA GLU A 160 -1.03 1.44 -8.74
C GLU A 160 -1.09 -0.05 -9.13
N LEU A 161 -1.41 -0.34 -10.40
CA LEU A 161 -1.58 -1.72 -10.88
C LEU A 161 -0.28 -2.54 -10.81
N VAL A 162 0.86 -1.98 -11.23
CA VAL A 162 2.16 -2.67 -11.13
C VAL A 162 2.59 -2.87 -9.69
N TYR A 163 2.32 -1.91 -8.80
CA TYR A 163 2.58 -2.10 -7.38
C TYR A 163 1.74 -3.24 -6.82
N THR A 164 0.46 -3.30 -7.18
CA THR A 164 -0.46 -4.39 -6.78
C THR A 164 0.08 -5.75 -7.21
N LEU A 165 0.49 -5.91 -8.47
CA LEU A 165 1.11 -7.16 -8.94
C LEU A 165 2.37 -7.51 -8.13
N PHE A 166 3.30 -6.57 -8.02
CA PHE A 166 4.56 -6.79 -7.31
C PHE A 166 4.31 -7.17 -5.84
N ASP A 167 3.40 -6.49 -5.17
CA ASP A 167 3.15 -6.72 -3.75
C ASP A 167 2.48 -8.07 -3.49
N LEU A 168 1.55 -8.50 -4.35
CA LEU A 168 0.93 -9.81 -4.29
C LEU A 168 1.94 -10.96 -4.50
N GLN A 169 2.84 -10.84 -5.48
CA GLN A 169 3.89 -11.84 -5.71
C GLN A 169 4.76 -12.05 -4.46
N GLN A 170 5.03 -10.96 -3.75
CA GLN A 170 5.91 -10.97 -2.60
C GLN A 170 5.19 -11.46 -1.34
N LEU A 171 3.90 -11.13 -1.19
CA LEU A 171 3.03 -11.71 -0.19
C LEU A 171 2.87 -13.23 -0.37
N GLN A 172 2.73 -13.69 -1.62
CA GLN A 172 2.63 -15.11 -1.97
C GLN A 172 3.92 -15.86 -1.62
N ALA A 173 5.08 -15.26 -1.88
CA ALA A 173 6.39 -15.87 -1.60
C ALA A 173 6.82 -15.79 -0.13
N ALA A 174 6.15 -14.97 0.69
CA ALA A 174 6.55 -14.73 2.07
C ALA A 174 6.18 -15.90 2.99
N ASP A 175 7.18 -16.37 3.73
CA ASP A 175 6.95 -17.22 4.91
C ASP A 175 6.57 -16.32 6.10
N ILE A 176 5.32 -16.46 6.56
CA ILE A 176 4.70 -15.59 7.55
C ILE A 176 4.22 -16.47 8.72
N PRO A 177 4.75 -16.24 9.95
CA PRO A 177 4.32 -16.97 11.13
C PRO A 177 2.90 -16.57 11.54
N GLU A 178 2.25 -17.41 12.35
CA GLU A 178 0.99 -17.01 13.00
C GLU A 178 1.21 -15.77 13.90
N PRO A 179 0.19 -14.91 14.06
CA PRO A 179 0.30 -13.74 14.89
C PRO A 179 0.50 -14.15 16.35
N THR A 180 1.38 -13.43 17.04
CA THR A 180 1.59 -13.61 18.48
C THR A 180 0.45 -12.99 19.29
N ILE A 181 0.38 -13.30 20.59
CA ILE A 181 -0.56 -12.62 21.50
C ILE A 181 -0.32 -11.10 21.47
N GLU A 182 0.93 -10.66 21.46
CA GLU A 182 1.32 -9.25 21.39
C GLU A 182 0.78 -8.58 20.10
N ASP A 183 0.85 -9.26 18.95
CA ASP A 183 0.28 -8.75 17.70
C ASP A 183 -1.22 -8.50 17.81
N ILE A 184 -1.94 -9.44 18.42
CA ILE A 184 -3.39 -9.32 18.63
C ILE A 184 -3.71 -8.20 19.61
N GLU A 185 -2.94 -8.06 20.69
CA GLU A 185 -3.11 -6.99 21.68
C GLU A 185 -2.86 -5.61 21.06
N ILE A 186 -1.79 -5.45 20.26
CA ILE A 186 -1.54 -4.21 19.51
C ILE A 186 -2.73 -3.88 18.61
N PHE A 187 -3.27 -4.86 17.88
CA PHE A 187 -4.41 -4.62 17.00
C PHE A 187 -5.67 -4.24 17.78
N LYS A 188 -5.97 -4.91 18.90
CA LYS A 188 -7.09 -4.55 19.79
C LYS A 188 -6.94 -3.13 20.35
N ASN A 189 -5.72 -2.72 20.71
CA ASN A 189 -5.44 -1.36 21.16
C ASN A 189 -5.63 -0.32 20.04
N ILE A 190 -5.22 -0.63 18.80
CA ILE A 190 -5.50 0.21 17.62
C ILE A 190 -7.02 0.38 17.44
N LEU A 191 -7.79 -0.70 17.47
CA LEU A 191 -9.25 -0.65 17.34
C LEU A 191 -9.90 0.16 18.48
N THR A 192 -9.38 0.04 19.70
CA THR A 192 -9.84 0.82 20.86
C THR A 192 -9.59 2.31 20.67
N VAL A 193 -8.45 2.71 20.11
CA VAL A 193 -8.17 4.13 19.78
C VAL A 193 -9.14 4.63 18.70
N ILE A 194 -9.43 3.83 17.68
CA ILE A 194 -10.40 4.18 16.64
C ILE A 194 -11.80 4.34 17.25
N GLU A 195 -12.24 3.40 18.08
CA GLU A 195 -13.55 3.46 18.76
C GLU A 195 -13.70 4.69 19.66
N ASN A 196 -12.63 5.09 20.33
CA ASN A 196 -12.62 6.22 21.26
C ASN A 196 -12.29 7.57 20.59
N SER A 197 -12.10 7.60 19.27
CA SER A 197 -11.86 8.84 18.53
C SER A 197 -13.04 9.82 18.66
N GLN A 198 -12.74 11.11 18.81
CA GLN A 198 -13.78 12.14 18.98
C GLN A 198 -14.55 12.35 17.67
N PRO A 199 -15.84 12.74 17.71
CA PRO A 199 -16.66 12.85 16.50
C PRO A 199 -16.03 13.63 15.34
N ASN A 200 -15.34 14.72 15.68
CA ASN A 200 -14.68 15.61 14.71
C ASN A 200 -13.21 15.30 14.46
N ASP A 201 -12.68 14.16 14.93
CA ASP A 201 -11.31 13.77 14.64
C ASP A 201 -11.14 13.49 13.15
N TYR A 202 -10.10 14.08 12.58
CA TYR A 202 -9.66 13.83 11.20
C TYR A 202 -8.62 12.72 11.19
N PRO A 203 -8.26 12.14 10.04
CA PRO A 203 -7.23 11.10 9.97
C PRO A 203 -5.89 11.52 10.62
N SER A 204 -5.53 12.80 10.54
CA SER A 204 -4.34 13.36 11.20
C SER A 204 -4.41 13.39 12.74
N ALA A 205 -5.60 13.41 13.33
CA ALA A 205 -5.77 13.27 14.78
C ALA A 205 -5.62 11.80 15.19
N LEU A 206 -6.26 10.89 14.45
CA LEU A 206 -6.10 9.44 14.63
C LEU A 206 -4.62 9.02 14.53
N GLU A 207 -3.89 9.55 13.54
CA GLU A 207 -2.44 9.32 13.37
C GLU A 207 -1.65 9.61 14.65
N LYS A 208 -1.90 10.75 15.30
CA LYS A 208 -1.22 11.13 16.53
C LYS A 208 -1.60 10.21 17.69
N ASN A 209 -2.90 9.89 17.80
CA ASN A 209 -3.42 9.06 18.89
C ASN A 209 -2.85 7.63 18.84
N LEU A 210 -2.65 7.10 17.62
CA LEU A 210 -2.07 5.77 17.41
C LEU A 210 -0.60 5.64 17.86
N ALA A 211 0.13 6.74 18.05
CA ALA A 211 1.53 6.70 18.52
C ALA A 211 1.69 6.02 19.88
N SER A 212 0.63 5.99 20.71
CA SER A 212 0.63 5.40 22.04
C SER A 212 0.46 3.87 22.05
N VAL A 213 -0.09 3.29 20.97
CA VAL A 213 -0.49 1.87 20.93
C VAL A 213 0.29 1.04 19.92
N VAL A 214 1.02 1.68 18.99
CA VAL A 214 1.86 0.98 18.01
C VAL A 214 3.20 1.67 17.82
N LYS A 215 4.29 0.92 18.01
CA LYS A 215 5.65 1.41 17.79
C LYS A 215 5.86 1.75 16.31
N SER A 216 5.96 3.05 16.00
CA SER A 216 5.92 3.53 14.63
C SER A 216 6.46 4.95 14.49
N THR A 217 6.89 5.32 13.27
CA THR A 217 7.04 6.74 12.89
C THR A 217 5.69 7.34 12.48
N LYS A 218 5.64 8.67 12.28
CA LYS A 218 4.48 9.35 11.71
C LYS A 218 4.08 8.73 10.37
N ASP A 219 5.02 8.64 9.42
CA ASP A 219 4.76 8.11 8.07
C ASP A 219 4.24 6.67 8.10
N GLU A 220 4.78 5.83 8.98
CA GLU A 220 4.33 4.43 9.15
C GLU A 220 2.87 4.36 9.65
N ARG A 221 2.46 5.29 10.53
CA ARG A 221 1.06 5.38 10.99
C ARG A 221 0.14 5.90 9.89
N GLN A 222 0.60 6.85 9.08
CA GLN A 222 -0.19 7.33 7.95
C GLN A 222 -0.49 6.18 6.98
N ILE A 223 0.51 5.36 6.64
CA ILE A 223 0.31 4.19 5.79
C ILE A 223 -0.56 3.12 6.46
N LEU A 224 -0.39 2.87 7.77
CA LEU A 224 -1.28 1.96 8.50
C LEU A 224 -2.76 2.40 8.41
N ILE A 225 -3.03 3.68 8.58
CA ILE A 225 -4.37 4.25 8.47
C ILE A 225 -4.91 4.10 7.05
N GLU A 226 -4.09 4.39 6.02
CA GLU A 226 -4.48 4.21 4.62
C GLU A 226 -4.80 2.74 4.30
N ILE A 227 -4.00 1.80 4.78
CA ILE A 227 -4.27 0.37 4.62
C ILE A 227 -5.61 0.00 5.26
N LEU A 228 -5.88 0.46 6.49
CA LEU A 228 -7.15 0.20 7.18
C LEU A 228 -8.36 0.81 6.44
N ALA A 229 -8.21 2.01 5.88
CA ALA A 229 -9.26 2.63 5.06
C ALA A 229 -9.47 1.92 3.72
N CYS A 230 -8.39 1.49 3.06
CA CYS A 230 -8.43 0.72 1.83
C CYS A 230 -9.26 -0.57 1.98
N ILE A 231 -9.14 -1.24 3.12
CA ILE A 231 -9.87 -2.48 3.41
C ILE A 231 -11.23 -2.26 4.11
N ASP A 232 -11.76 -1.04 4.05
CA ASP A 232 -13.02 -0.60 4.66
C ASP A 232 -13.10 -0.70 6.19
N ILE A 233 -12.01 -0.92 6.92
CA ILE A 233 -12.00 -0.84 8.40
C ILE A 233 -12.27 0.61 8.83
N LEU A 234 -11.64 1.59 8.17
CA LEU A 234 -11.90 3.02 8.37
C LEU A 234 -12.79 3.57 7.23
N LYS A 235 -13.98 2.99 7.07
CA LYS A 235 -14.93 3.41 6.05
C LYS A 235 -15.67 4.69 6.49
N PRO A 236 -15.66 5.78 5.71
CA PRO A 236 -16.43 6.97 6.03
C PRO A 236 -17.93 6.71 5.88
N ALA A 237 -18.77 7.29 6.75
CA ALA A 237 -20.23 7.21 6.60
C ALA A 237 -20.76 8.22 5.56
N SER A 238 -19.98 9.25 5.20
CA SER A 238 -20.28 10.16 4.09
C SER A 238 -19.01 10.70 3.43
N TYR A 239 -19.06 10.87 2.12
CA TYR A 239 -18.02 11.53 1.32
C TYR A 239 -18.30 13.02 1.12
N ASP A 240 -19.52 13.48 1.43
CA ASP A 240 -19.91 14.88 1.39
C ASP A 240 -19.54 15.57 2.71
N ARG A 241 -18.23 15.76 2.93
CA ARG A 241 -17.67 16.39 4.13
C ARG A 241 -16.49 17.29 3.78
N PRO A 242 -16.27 18.40 4.52
CA PRO A 242 -15.16 19.31 4.25
C PRO A 242 -13.81 18.64 4.53
N VAL A 243 -12.83 18.93 3.69
CA VAL A 243 -11.44 18.51 3.85
C VAL A 243 -10.63 19.61 4.54
N LYS A 244 -9.75 19.26 5.48
CA LYS A 244 -8.92 20.23 6.22
C LYS A 244 -7.48 20.25 5.74
N GLY A 245 -7.05 21.42 5.28
CA GLY A 245 -5.66 21.70 4.92
C GLY A 245 -5.17 20.86 3.74
N LYS A 246 -3.90 21.06 3.38
CA LYS A 246 -3.22 20.20 2.40
C LYS A 246 -2.84 18.88 3.08
N HIS A 247 -3.17 17.77 2.43
CA HIS A 247 -2.79 16.43 2.88
C HIS A 247 -2.61 15.51 1.68
N ASP A 248 -1.97 14.37 1.93
CA ASP A 248 -1.72 13.33 0.92
C ASP A 248 -2.56 12.06 1.16
N TRP A 249 -3.64 12.17 1.96
CA TRP A 249 -4.58 11.07 2.17
C TRP A 249 -5.30 10.67 0.88
N THR A 250 -5.44 9.35 0.65
CA THR A 250 -6.09 8.74 -0.51
C THR A 250 -7.40 8.06 -0.11
N PHE A 251 -7.36 7.00 0.71
CA PHE A 251 -8.53 6.21 1.08
C PHE A 251 -9.25 6.76 2.31
N VAL A 252 -8.50 7.33 3.27
CA VAL A 252 -9.05 7.72 4.58
C VAL A 252 -9.58 9.16 4.66
N THR A 253 -9.42 9.96 3.61
CA THR A 253 -9.69 11.42 3.57
C THR A 253 -10.99 11.85 4.26
N TYR A 254 -12.07 11.12 4.01
CA TYR A 254 -13.40 11.47 4.48
C TYR A 254 -13.79 10.84 5.81
N TRP A 255 -12.97 9.94 6.36
CA TRP A 255 -13.23 9.32 7.66
C TRP A 255 -13.19 10.36 8.78
N ARG A 256 -14.14 10.28 9.70
CA ARG A 256 -14.16 11.06 10.94
C ARG A 256 -14.27 10.13 12.14
N GLY A 257 -13.86 10.60 13.31
CA GLY A 257 -13.91 9.79 14.53
C GLY A 257 -15.32 9.34 14.95
N GLU A 258 -16.38 9.98 14.45
CA GLU A 258 -17.77 9.49 14.59
C GLU A 258 -18.05 8.21 13.78
N ASP A 259 -17.30 7.95 12.71
CA ASP A 259 -17.50 6.78 11.83
C ASP A 259 -16.96 5.49 12.46
N LYS A 260 -16.06 5.60 13.46
CA LYS A 260 -15.44 4.47 14.18
C LYS A 260 -14.78 3.46 13.23
N TYR A 261 -14.62 2.20 13.65
CA TYR A 261 -14.23 1.13 12.75
C TYR A 261 -15.45 0.32 12.31
N ASN A 262 -15.39 -0.19 11.08
CA ASN A 262 -16.41 -1.04 10.50
C ASN A 262 -16.30 -2.48 11.04
N LYS A 263 -17.30 -2.90 11.83
CA LYS A 263 -17.36 -4.24 12.45
C LYS A 263 -17.50 -5.38 11.43
N ASP A 264 -18.17 -5.14 10.31
CA ASP A 264 -18.34 -6.16 9.26
C ASP A 264 -17.02 -6.42 8.53
N ALA A 265 -16.28 -5.35 8.20
CA ALA A 265 -14.94 -5.48 7.64
C ALA A 265 -13.98 -6.17 8.63
N LEU A 266 -14.06 -5.82 9.92
CA LEU A 266 -13.28 -6.46 10.97
C LEU A 266 -13.55 -7.97 11.03
N LYS A 267 -14.83 -8.38 11.04
CA LYS A 267 -15.23 -9.79 11.05
C LYS A 267 -14.77 -10.51 9.78
N GLN A 268 -14.91 -9.88 8.62
CA GLN A 268 -14.53 -10.45 7.32
C GLN A 268 -13.04 -10.77 7.23
N TYR A 269 -12.18 -9.85 7.65
CA TYR A 269 -10.73 -10.01 7.51
C TYR A 269 -10.09 -10.65 8.73
N PHE A 270 -10.48 -10.24 9.94
CA PHE A 270 -9.78 -10.58 11.17
C PHE A 270 -10.61 -11.42 12.15
N GLY A 271 -11.81 -11.84 11.77
CA GLY A 271 -12.73 -12.57 12.65
C GLY A 271 -12.12 -13.83 13.28
N LYS A 272 -11.22 -14.54 12.59
CA LYS A 272 -10.52 -15.70 13.16
C LYS A 272 -9.65 -15.36 14.38
N TYR A 273 -9.16 -14.13 14.47
CA TYR A 273 -8.14 -13.70 15.44
C TYR A 273 -8.69 -12.79 16.56
N ILE A 274 -9.86 -12.19 16.35
CA ILE A 274 -10.41 -11.11 17.21
C ILE A 274 -11.59 -11.57 18.08
N ILE A 275 -11.99 -12.85 18.01
CA ILE A 275 -12.99 -13.45 18.92
C ILE A 275 -12.50 -13.40 20.37
#